data_AF-A0A927IMM5-F1
#
_entry.id   AF-A0A927IMM5-F1
#
_cell.length_a   1.000
_cell.length_b   1.000
_cell.length_c   1.000
_cell.angle_alpha   90.00
_cell.angle_beta   90.00
_cell.angle_gamma   90.00
#
_symmetry.space_group_name_H-M   'P 1'
#
loop_
_entity.id
_entity.type
_entity.pdbx_description
1 polymer ?
#
loop_
_entity_poly.entity_id
_entity_poly.type
_entity_poly.pdbx_seq_one_letter_code
_entity_poly.pdbx_strand_id
1 'polypeptide(L)'
;MNSQQVADLLGCSVKTVENHARAGTLPGTKFGDGWVFASELVIEAVKTISQQEAAERAQPQRKAKGFKVMENNRSKPPGMKHLSQEAIRQILTPH
;
A
#
# COMPACT_ATOMS: atom_id res chain seq x y z
N MET A 1 12.45 -24.08 -10.22
CA MET A 1 11.03 -23.82 -9.89
C MET A 1 10.44 -22.87 -10.91
N ASN A 2 9.16 -23.01 -11.23
CA ASN A 2 8.44 -22.07 -12.12
C ASN A 2 7.77 -20.94 -11.32
N SER A 3 7.21 -19.96 -12.03
CA SER A 3 6.54 -18.81 -11.38
C SER A 3 5.38 -19.21 -10.45
N GLN A 4 4.64 -20.27 -10.77
CA GLN A 4 3.52 -20.75 -9.95
C GLN A 4 4.03 -21.30 -8.61
N GLN A 5 5.04 -22.16 -8.63
CA GLN A 5 5.63 -22.74 -7.42
C GLN A 5 6.20 -21.66 -6.50
N VAL A 6 6.83 -20.62 -7.07
CA VAL A 6 7.34 -19.49 -6.30
C VAL A 6 6.20 -18.65 -5.74
N ALA A 7 5.13 -18.45 -6.51
CA ALA A 7 3.93 -17.74 -6.06
C ALA A 7 3.28 -18.44 -4.87
N ASP A 8 3.16 -19.77 -4.93
CA ASP A 8 2.63 -20.59 -3.85
C ASP A 8 3.55 -20.54 -2.61
N LEU A 9 4.86 -20.59 -2.80
CA LEU A 9 5.86 -20.50 -1.72
C LEU A 9 5.81 -19.14 -1.00
N LEU A 10 5.65 -18.05 -1.75
CA LEU A 10 5.65 -16.69 -1.21
C LEU A 10 4.25 -16.20 -0.83
N GLY A 11 3.20 -16.99 -1.09
CA GLY A 11 1.81 -16.63 -0.84
C GLY A 11 1.33 -15.42 -1.65
N CYS A 12 1.82 -15.26 -2.88
CA CYS A 12 1.50 -14.12 -3.73
C CYS A 12 1.02 -14.54 -5.13
N SER A 13 0.67 -13.58 -6.00
CA SER A 13 0.22 -13.89 -7.36
C SER A 13 1.39 -14.17 -8.30
N VAL A 14 1.19 -15.03 -9.31
CA VAL A 14 2.19 -15.29 -10.38
C VAL A 14 2.64 -13.99 -11.05
N LYS A 15 1.69 -13.07 -11.31
CA LYS A 15 1.99 -11.77 -11.90
C LYS A 15 2.95 -10.95 -11.03
N THR A 16 2.80 -11.02 -9.71
CA THR A 16 3.71 -10.37 -8.76
C THR A 16 5.11 -10.96 -8.87
N VAL A 17 5.24 -12.29 -8.86
CA VAL A 17 6.54 -12.99 -9.01
C VAL A 17 7.24 -12.58 -10.31
N GLU A 18 6.54 -12.60 -11.44
CA GLU A 18 7.13 -12.22 -12.72
C GLU A 18 7.53 -10.74 -12.77
N ASN A 19 6.75 -9.85 -12.14
CA ASN A 19 7.11 -8.44 -12.05
C ASN A 19 8.39 -8.25 -11.23
N HIS A 20 8.54 -8.95 -10.11
CA HIS A 20 9.77 -8.92 -9.33
C HIS A 20 10.98 -9.49 -10.08
N ALA A 21 10.76 -10.53 -10.89
CA ALA A 21 11.79 -11.10 -11.76
C ALA A 21 12.20 -10.13 -12.88
N ARG A 22 11.22 -9.47 -13.53
CA ARG A 22 11.46 -8.41 -14.53
C ARG A 22 12.21 -7.21 -13.93
N ALA A 23 11.87 -6.84 -12.70
CA ALA A 23 12.52 -5.75 -11.98
C ALA A 23 13.92 -6.10 -11.43
N GLY A 24 14.32 -7.37 -11.48
CA GLY A 24 15.59 -7.85 -10.94
C GLY A 24 15.63 -7.98 -9.40
N THR A 25 14.53 -7.67 -8.71
CA THR A 25 14.41 -7.84 -7.25
C THR A 25 14.34 -9.30 -6.82
N LEU A 26 13.82 -10.18 -7.68
CA LEU A 26 13.81 -11.62 -7.45
C LEU A 26 14.71 -12.30 -8.49
N PRO A 27 15.73 -13.07 -8.07
CA PRO A 27 16.65 -13.71 -9.00
C PRO A 27 15.94 -14.84 -9.75
N GLY A 28 15.70 -14.59 -11.03
CA GLY A 28 15.11 -15.56 -11.96
C GLY A 28 15.66 -15.37 -13.36
N THR A 29 15.61 -16.44 -14.15
CA THR A 29 16.03 -16.44 -15.55
C THR A 29 14.82 -16.63 -16.45
N LYS A 30 14.66 -15.76 -17.43
CA LYS A 30 13.62 -15.92 -18.45
C LYS A 30 14.01 -17.03 -19.41
N PHE A 31 13.17 -18.07 -19.51
CA PHE A 31 13.38 -19.23 -20.37
C PHE A 31 12.16 -19.42 -21.26
N GLY A 32 12.28 -18.97 -22.52
CA GLY A 32 11.14 -18.85 -23.43
C GLY A 32 10.09 -17.87 -22.90
N ASP A 33 8.85 -18.33 -22.77
CA ASP A 33 7.73 -17.54 -22.24
C ASP A 33 7.62 -17.60 -20.71
N GLY A 34 8.37 -18.49 -20.06
CA GLY A 34 8.32 -18.70 -18.61
C GLY A 34 9.52 -18.11 -17.88
N TRP A 35 9.38 -18.02 -16.55
CA TRP A 35 10.49 -17.74 -15.65
C TRP A 35 10.88 -18.99 -14.86
N VAL A 36 12.18 -19.18 -14.71
CA VAL A 36 12.77 -20.26 -13.93
C VAL A 36 13.57 -19.67 -12.79
N PHE A 37 13.34 -20.21 -11.59
CA PHE A 37 13.92 -19.74 -10.35
C PHE A 37 14.66 -20.89 -9.66
N ALA A 38 15.86 -20.61 -9.16
CA ALA A 38 16.58 -21.51 -8.26
C ALA A 38 16.09 -21.30 -6.83
N SER A 39 15.80 -22.37 -6.09
CA SER A 39 15.24 -22.29 -4.73
C SER A 39 16.13 -21.50 -3.78
N GLU A 40 17.42 -21.82 -3.76
CA GLU A 40 18.39 -21.17 -2.87
C GLU A 40 18.42 -19.66 -3.09
N LEU A 41 18.42 -19.22 -4.35
CA LEU A 41 18.47 -17.80 -4.70
C LEU A 41 17.17 -17.06 -4.32
N VAL A 42 16.00 -17.70 -4.49
CA VAL A 42 14.72 -17.12 -4.04
C VAL A 42 14.74 -16.90 -2.53
N ILE A 43 15.17 -17.91 -1.77
CA ILE A 43 15.22 -17.85 -0.30
C ILE A 43 16.22 -16.77 0.16
N GLU A 44 17.38 -16.70 -0.46
CA GLU A 44 18.41 -15.69 -0.16
C GLU A 44 17.93 -14.26 -0.45
N ALA A 45 17.26 -14.06 -1.58
CA ALA A 45 16.68 -12.76 -1.95
C ALA A 45 15.61 -12.32 -0.93
N VAL A 46 14.70 -13.23 -0.56
CA VAL A 46 13.65 -12.95 0.43
C VAL A 46 14.26 -12.63 1.79
N LYS A 47 15.28 -13.36 2.22
CA LYS A 47 16.01 -13.08 3.46
C LYS A 47 16.60 -11.66 3.46
N THR A 48 17.22 -11.27 2.35
CA THR A 48 17.84 -9.95 2.19
C THR A 48 16.79 -8.83 2.24
N ILE A 49 15.68 -8.99 1.50
CA ILE A 49 14.56 -8.04 1.50
C ILE A 49 13.97 -7.93 2.91
N SER A 50 13.75 -9.05 3.58
CA SER A 50 13.18 -9.08 4.93
C SER A 50 14.03 -8.31 5.94
N GLN A 51 15.36 -8.44 5.87
CA GLN A 51 16.29 -7.70 6.73
C GLN A 51 16.29 -6.20 6.44
N GLN A 52 16.26 -5.82 5.17
CA GLN A 52 16.19 -4.42 4.76
C GLN A 52 14.89 -3.77 5.24
N GLU A 53 13.74 -4.40 4.99
CA GLU A 53 12.45 -3.88 5.45
C GLU A 53 12.36 -3.81 6.97
N ALA A 54 12.89 -4.80 7.69
CA ALA A 54 12.93 -4.77 9.15
C ALA A 54 13.80 -3.61 9.66
N ALA A 55 14.96 -3.38 9.06
CA ALA A 55 15.83 -2.26 9.39
C ALA A 55 15.16 -0.90 9.09
N GLU A 56 14.48 -0.78 7.95
CA GLU A 56 13.73 0.43 7.60
C GLU A 56 12.58 0.72 8.57
N ARG A 57 11.82 -0.31 8.99
CA ARG A 57 10.75 -0.19 9.99
C ARG A 57 11.28 0.15 11.38
N ALA A 58 12.48 -0.34 11.72
CA ALA A 58 13.13 -0.07 13.01
C ALA A 58 13.69 1.35 13.10
N GLN A 59 13.93 2.04 11.98
CA GLN A 59 14.31 3.45 12.03
C GLN A 59 13.14 4.26 12.62
N PRO A 60 13.39 5.09 13.66
CA PRO A 60 12.37 5.95 14.21
C PRO A 60 11.89 6.86 13.08
N GLN A 61 10.65 6.64 12.64
CA GLN A 61 9.99 7.31 11.53
C GLN A 61 10.47 8.76 11.47
N ARG A 62 11.34 9.08 10.51
CA ARG A 62 11.73 10.46 10.20
C ARG A 62 10.40 11.20 10.09
N LYS A 63 10.13 12.07 11.08
CA LYS A 63 8.84 12.72 11.29
C LYS A 63 8.22 13.00 9.93
N ALA A 64 7.09 12.34 9.64
CA ALA A 64 6.38 12.58 8.41
C ALA A 64 6.31 14.09 8.23
N LYS A 65 6.88 14.62 7.13
CA LYS A 65 6.67 16.02 6.76
C LYS A 65 5.15 16.17 6.75
N GLY A 66 4.63 16.89 7.74
CA GLY A 66 3.21 16.93 8.01
C GLY A 66 2.48 17.22 6.72
N PHE A 67 1.63 16.30 6.28
CA PHE A 67 0.64 16.66 5.29
C PHE A 67 -0.19 17.76 5.93
N LYS A 68 -0.07 18.98 5.40
CA LYS A 68 -0.94 20.08 5.79
C LYS A 68 -2.33 19.63 5.37
N VAL A 69 -3.12 19.15 6.33
CA VAL A 69 -4.55 18.94 6.13
C VAL A 69 -5.07 20.29 5.70
N MET A 70 -5.36 20.43 4.41
CA MET A 70 -6.03 21.60 3.90
C MET A 70 -7.40 21.56 4.56
N GLU A 71 -7.62 22.48 5.51
CA GLU A 71 -8.90 22.62 6.20
C GLU A 71 -9.92 22.99 5.13
N ASN A 72 -10.61 21.96 4.61
CA ASN A 72 -11.69 22.14 3.67
C ASN A 72 -12.75 22.97 4.39
N ASN A 73 -12.79 24.25 4.04
CA ASN A 73 -13.85 25.17 4.40
C ASN A 73 -15.16 24.47 4.03
N ARG A 74 -15.86 23.93 5.03
CA ARG A 74 -17.11 23.15 4.90
C ARG A 74 -18.15 24.06 4.28
N SER A 75 -18.13 24.16 2.96
CA SER A 75 -19.20 24.77 2.20
C SER A 75 -20.41 23.87 2.41
N LYS A 76 -21.40 24.40 3.13
CA LYS A 76 -22.64 23.72 3.48
C LYS A 76 -23.25 23.06 2.23
N PRO A 77 -23.72 21.80 2.32
CA PRO A 77 -24.31 21.10 1.18
C PRO A 77 -25.44 21.93 0.56
N PRO A 78 -25.58 21.93 -0.78
CA PRO A 78 -26.34 22.92 -1.55
C PRO A 78 -27.88 22.90 -1.40
N GLY A 79 -28.44 22.34 -0.33
CA GLY A 79 -29.88 22.37 -0.01
C GLY A 79 -30.26 23.15 1.26
N MET A 80 -29.31 23.68 2.02
CA MET A 80 -29.56 24.36 3.31
C MET A 80 -29.07 25.82 3.33
N LYS A 81 -29.25 26.56 2.24
CA LYS A 81 -28.82 27.96 2.16
C LYS A 81 -29.91 28.97 2.55
N HIS A 82 -31.11 28.53 2.91
CA HIS A 82 -32.29 29.41 3.05
C HIS A 82 -32.92 29.36 4.45
N LEU A 83 -32.44 28.50 5.34
CA LEU A 83 -32.91 28.47 6.72
C LEU A 83 -32.19 29.57 7.51
N SER A 84 -32.93 30.61 7.89
CA SER A 84 -32.44 31.68 8.75
C SER A 84 -31.95 31.10 10.08
N GLN A 85 -30.97 31.75 10.73
CA GLN A 85 -30.38 31.25 11.97
C GLN A 85 -31.40 31.03 13.10
N GLU A 86 -32.57 31.66 13.00
CA GLU A 86 -33.66 31.56 13.96
C GLU A 86 -34.36 30.19 13.93
N ALA A 87 -34.49 29.57 12.76
CA ALA A 87 -35.09 28.25 12.61
C ALA A 87 -34.19 27.13 13.16
N ILE A 88 -32.87 27.30 13.10
CA ILE A 88 -31.89 26.34 13.64
C ILE A 88 -31.94 26.33 15.18
N ARG A 89 -32.17 27.50 15.80
CA ARG A 89 -32.25 27.61 17.26
C ARG A 89 -33.48 26.91 17.85
N GLN A 90 -34.62 26.93 17.15
CA GLN A 90 -35.85 26.26 17.60
C GLN A 90 -35.79 24.73 17.56
N ILE A 91 -34.91 24.14 16.74
CA ILE A 91 -34.75 22.68 16.65
C ILE A 91 -33.87 22.13 17.79
N LEU A 92 -32.95 22.95 18.33
CA LEU A 92 -31.90 22.50 19.26
C LEU A 92 -32.15 22.86 20.74
N THR A 93 -33.32 23.38 21.06
CA THR A 93 -33.75 23.62 22.44
C THR A 93 -35.03 22.84 22.73
N PRO A 94 -34.97 21.65 23.34
CA PRO A 94 -36.15 21.02 23.91
C PRO A 94 -36.60 21.83 25.13
N HIS A 95 -37.90 22.04 25.27
CA HIS A 95 -38.51 22.55 26.50
C HIS A 95 -38.70 21.41 27.51
#